data_AF-A0A6J7Q7H2-F1
#
_entry.id   AF-A0A6J7Q7H2-F1
#
_cell.length_a   1.000
_cell.length_b   1.000
_cell.length_c   1.000
_cell.angle_alpha   90.00
_cell.angle_beta   90.00
_cell.angle_gamma   90.00
#
_symmetry.space_group_name_H-M   'P 1'
#
loop_
_entity.id
_entity.type
_entity.pdbx_description
1 polymer ?
#
loop_
_entity_poly.entity_id
_entity_poly.type
_entity_poly.pdbx_seq_one_letter_code
_entity_poly.pdbx_strand_id
1 'polypeptide(L)'
;MGPRLALLAGLVIAPTAAPAILVAGIVHAELLTLRPFTWGSGLVARAAARCVLAERAVDPSLFTIPENGMFTLGRPAYVEALRAYASGTRAGSSAYLVWFATACALGAKAVTV
;
A
#
# COMPACT_ATOMS: atom_id res chain seq x y z
N MET A 1 -0.93 14.11 16.13
CA MET A 1 -0.67 12.81 15.47
C MET A 1 -0.01 11.88 16.48
N GLY A 2 -0.41 10.60 16.55
CA GLY A 2 0.28 9.63 17.41
C GLY A 2 1.73 9.41 16.95
N PRO A 3 2.67 9.05 17.86
CA PRO A 3 4.10 9.00 17.59
C PRO A 3 4.47 8.06 16.43
N ARG A 4 3.75 6.94 16.27
CA ARG A 4 3.97 6.00 15.16
C ARG A 4 3.58 6.56 13.79
N LEU A 5 2.49 7.33 13.71
CA LEU A 5 2.08 7.95 12.45
C LEU A 5 3.03 9.07 12.04
N ALA A 6 3.55 9.84 13.01
CA ALA A 6 4.58 10.85 12.76
C ALA A 6 5.89 10.21 12.25
N LEU A 7 6.31 9.09 12.84
CA LEU A 7 7.47 8.33 12.37
C LEU A 7 7.27 7.80 10.94
N LEU A 8 6.10 7.25 10.63
CA LEU A 8 5.77 6.81 9.27
C LEU A 8 5.88 7.98 8.27
N ALA A 9 5.31 9.14 8.60
CA ALA A 9 5.40 10.33 7.76
C ALA A 9 6.86 10.74 7.51
N GLY A 10 7.70 10.74 8.55
CA GLY A 10 9.14 11.01 8.43
C GLY A 10 9.87 10.03 7.51
N LEU A 11 9.56 8.73 7.60
CA LEU A 11 10.16 7.72 6.72
C LEU A 11 9.73 7.86 5.26
N VAL A 12 8.50 8.29 5.01
CA VAL A 12 7.96 8.44 3.64
C VAL A 12 8.57 9.63 2.90
N ILE A 13 8.87 10.72 3.60
CA ILE A 13 9.49 11.92 3.01
C ILE A 13 11.01 11.84 2.97
N ALA A 14 11.63 10.94 3.74
CA ALA A 14 13.07 10.76 3.72
C ALA A 14 13.57 10.22 2.36
N PRO A 15 14.74 10.68 1.87
CA PRO A 15 15.38 10.09 0.69
C PRO A 15 15.61 8.60 0.89
N THR A 16 15.34 7.81 -0.16
CA THR A 16 15.55 6.36 -0.13
C THR A 16 15.81 5.83 -1.53
N ALA A 17 16.68 4.83 -1.61
CA ALA A 17 16.92 4.07 -2.84
C ALA A 17 15.91 2.89 -3.01
N ALA A 18 15.00 2.70 -2.06
CA ALA A 18 14.01 1.64 -2.15
C ALA A 18 13.04 1.89 -3.33
N PRO A 19 12.68 0.86 -4.10
CA PRO A 19 11.71 0.99 -5.19
C PRO A 19 10.39 1.60 -4.70
N ALA A 20 9.86 2.57 -5.43
CA ALA A 20 8.68 3.33 -5.04
C ALA A 20 7.43 2.47 -4.77
N ILE A 21 7.24 1.38 -5.53
CA ILE A 21 6.14 0.44 -5.31
C ILE A 21 6.22 -0.26 -3.94
N LEU A 22 7.42 -0.52 -3.43
CA LEU A 22 7.60 -1.10 -2.10
C LEU A 22 7.29 -0.07 -1.01
N VAL A 23 7.70 1.18 -1.21
CA VAL A 23 7.37 2.27 -0.29
C VAL A 23 5.85 2.47 -0.22
N ALA A 24 5.16 2.50 -1.37
CA ALA A 24 3.71 2.59 -1.41
C ALA A 24 3.03 1.42 -0.69
N GLY A 25 3.52 0.19 -0.91
CA GLY A 25 3.04 -1.01 -0.22
C GLY A 25 3.22 -0.93 1.30
N ILE A 26 4.38 -0.48 1.78
CA ILE A 26 4.64 -0.31 3.22
C ILE A 26 3.72 0.75 3.82
N VAL A 27 3.54 1.90 3.16
CA VAL A 27 2.62 2.95 3.63
C VAL A 27 1.20 2.43 3.76
N HIS A 28 0.74 1.69 2.76
CA HIS A 28 -0.56 1.05 2.77
C HIS A 28 -0.72 0.10 3.96
N ALA A 29 0.25 -0.80 4.17
CA ALA A 29 0.21 -1.76 5.26
C ALA A 29 0.29 -1.11 6.64
N GLU A 30 1.23 -0.18 6.85
CA GLU A 30 1.40 0.50 8.13
C GLU A 30 0.13 1.27 8.53
N LEU A 31 -0.51 1.99 7.60
CA LEU A 31 -1.76 2.70 7.92
C LEU A 31 -2.88 1.75 8.33
N LEU A 32 -2.95 0.56 7.72
CA LEU A 32 -3.96 -0.47 8.04
C LEU A 32 -3.66 -1.26 9.30
N THR A 33 -2.40 -1.43 9.68
CA THR A 33 -2.03 -2.07 10.95
C THR A 33 -2.13 -1.08 12.11
N LEU A 34 -1.72 0.17 11.91
CA LEU A 34 -1.81 1.25 12.90
C LEU A 34 -3.26 1.64 13.21
N ARG A 35 -4.13 1.67 12.19
CA ARG A 35 -5.51 2.18 12.27
C ARG A 35 -5.60 3.51 13.05
N PRO A 36 -4.90 4.57 12.60
CA PRO A 36 -4.71 5.78 13.38
C PRO A 36 -5.96 6.67 13.48
N PHE A 37 -7.01 6.38 12.71
CA PHE A 37 -8.26 7.14 12.68
C PHE A 37 -9.42 6.30 13.21
N THR A 38 -10.35 6.94 13.92
CA THR A 38 -11.59 6.34 14.43
C THR A 38 -12.39 5.65 13.31
N TRP A 39 -12.38 6.23 12.11
CA TRP A 39 -13.02 5.68 10.92
C TRP A 39 -12.18 5.96 9.66
N GLY A 40 -12.35 5.14 8.63
CA GLY A 40 -11.79 5.42 7.30
C GLY A 40 -10.31 5.06 7.10
N SER A 41 -9.63 4.44 8.06
CA SER A 41 -8.19 4.09 7.93
C SER A 41 -7.87 3.30 6.65
N GLY A 42 -8.75 2.39 6.22
CA GLY A 42 -8.54 1.66 4.96
C GLY A 42 -8.73 2.51 3.70
N LEU A 43 -9.60 3.52 3.72
CA LEU A 43 -9.72 4.46 2.60
C LEU A 43 -8.47 5.33 2.50
N VAL A 44 -8.01 5.87 3.64
CA VAL A 44 -6.79 6.69 3.71
C VAL A 44 -5.56 5.88 3.30
N ALA A 45 -5.45 4.62 3.71
CA ALA A 45 -4.31 3.76 3.35
C ALA A 45 -4.18 3.59 1.82
N ARG A 46 -5.30 3.38 1.13
CA ARG A 46 -5.32 3.23 -0.34
C ARG A 46 -5.01 4.55 -1.05
N ALA A 47 -5.62 5.65 -0.59
CA ALA A 47 -5.31 6.98 -1.11
C ALA A 47 -3.82 7.34 -0.94
N ALA A 48 -3.26 7.11 0.26
CA ALA A 48 -1.85 7.38 0.55
C ALA A 48 -0.91 6.57 -0.33
N ALA A 49 -1.22 5.29 -0.57
CA ALA A 49 -0.44 4.45 -1.47
C ALA A 49 -0.43 5.01 -2.90
N ARG A 50 -1.58 5.47 -3.40
CA ARG A 50 -1.70 6.12 -4.71
C ARG A 50 -0.90 7.42 -4.77
N CYS A 51 -0.93 8.25 -3.73
CA CYS A 51 -0.10 9.45 -3.66
C CYS A 51 1.40 9.13 -3.76
N VAL A 52 1.87 8.10 -3.07
CA VAL A 52 3.29 7.67 -3.16
C VAL A 52 3.64 7.21 -4.57
N LEU A 53 2.76 6.45 -5.23
CA LEU A 53 2.99 5.99 -6.60
C LEU A 53 3.04 7.17 -7.60
N ALA A 54 2.15 8.16 -7.44
CA ALA A 54 2.14 9.35 -8.28
C ALA A 54 3.37 10.23 -8.07
N GLU A 55 3.65 10.58 -6.81
CA GLU A 55 4.75 11.49 -6.44
C GLU A 55 6.12 10.93 -6.83
N ARG A 56 6.27 9.61 -6.80
CA ARG A 56 7.53 8.92 -7.16
C ARG A 56 7.53 8.41 -8.60
N ALA A 57 6.70 9.00 -9.48
CA ALA A 57 6.66 8.80 -10.93
C ALA A 57 6.35 7.36 -11.41
N VAL A 58 5.76 6.50 -10.57
CA VAL A 58 5.29 5.17 -10.98
C VAL A 58 3.94 5.26 -11.68
N ASP A 59 3.03 6.09 -11.17
CA ASP A 59 1.71 6.33 -11.77
C ASP A 59 1.33 7.83 -11.63
N PRO A 60 2.04 8.73 -12.29
CA PRO A 60 1.88 10.18 -12.11
C PRO A 60 0.49 10.68 -12.50
N SER A 61 -0.19 9.98 -13.41
CA SER A 61 -1.54 10.31 -13.88
C SER A 61 -2.64 9.59 -13.09
N LEU A 62 -2.29 8.77 -12.11
CA LEU A 62 -3.23 8.02 -11.27
C LEU A 62 -4.18 7.12 -12.08
N PHE A 63 -3.72 6.57 -13.21
CA PHE A 63 -4.55 5.69 -14.04
C PHE A 63 -4.58 4.26 -13.51
N THR A 64 -3.55 3.80 -12.80
CA THR A 64 -3.61 2.49 -12.16
C THR A 64 -4.77 2.47 -11.17
N ILE A 65 -5.51 1.37 -11.12
CA ILE A 65 -6.62 1.17 -10.17
C ILE A 65 -6.24 0.05 -9.20
N PRO A 66 -5.28 0.24 -8.24
CA PRO A 66 -4.89 -0.82 -7.31
C PRO A 66 -6.08 -1.45 -6.60
N GLU A 67 -7.11 -0.65 -6.30
CA GLU A 67 -8.37 -1.10 -5.71
C GLU A 67 -9.09 -2.17 -6.54
N ASN A 68 -9.09 -2.03 -7.86
CA ASN A 68 -9.65 -3.04 -8.76
C ASN A 68 -8.82 -4.33 -8.68
N GLY A 69 -7.49 -4.23 -8.63
CA GLY A 69 -6.64 -5.41 -8.46
C GLY A 69 -6.82 -6.08 -7.10
N MET A 70 -6.94 -5.31 -6.02
CA MET A 70 -7.25 -5.84 -4.68
C MET A 70 -8.62 -6.53 -4.66
N PHE A 71 -9.61 -5.95 -5.33
CA PHE A 71 -10.93 -6.54 -5.49
C PHE A 71 -10.87 -7.85 -6.30
N THR A 72 -10.13 -7.84 -7.41
CA THR A 72 -9.94 -9.01 -8.30
C THR A 72 -9.26 -10.17 -7.58
N LEU A 73 -8.26 -9.89 -6.73
CA LEU A 73 -7.60 -10.91 -5.90
C LEU A 73 -8.48 -11.43 -4.76
N GLY A 74 -9.56 -10.72 -4.44
CA GLY A 74 -10.53 -11.12 -3.44
C GLY A 74 -10.19 -10.71 -2.01
N ARG A 75 -11.25 -10.48 -1.23
CA ARG A 75 -11.16 -10.09 0.19
C ARG A 75 -10.37 -11.07 1.06
N PRO A 76 -10.47 -12.41 0.91
CA PRO A 76 -9.68 -13.34 1.71
C PRO A 76 -8.18 -13.13 1.54
N ALA A 77 -7.70 -13.03 0.30
CA ALA A 77 -6.29 -12.78 -0.03
C ALA A 77 -5.81 -11.44 0.54
N TYR A 78 -6.67 -10.42 0.48
CA TYR A 78 -6.34 -9.12 1.05
C TYR A 78 -6.13 -9.17 2.57
N VAL A 79 -7.04 -9.83 3.28
CA VAL A 79 -6.95 -9.99 4.75
C VAL A 79 -5.75 -10.84 5.13
N GLU A 80 -5.48 -11.91 4.39
CA GLU A 80 -4.32 -12.77 4.60
C GLU A 80 -3.01 -12.02 4.43
N ALA A 81 -2.85 -11.24 3.35
CA ALA A 81 -1.67 -10.43 3.11
C ALA A 81 -1.41 -9.42 4.24
N LEU A 82 -2.45 -8.74 4.73
CA LEU A 82 -2.32 -7.81 5.86
C LEU A 82 -1.97 -8.51 7.18
N ARG A 83 -2.51 -9.71 7.43
CA ARG A 83 -2.14 -10.53 8.59
C ARG A 83 -0.69 -10.99 8.49
N ALA A 84 -0.25 -11.40 7.31
CA ALA A 84 1.13 -11.78 7.06
C ALA A 84 2.08 -10.61 7.33
N TYR A 85 1.77 -9.40 6.84
CA TYR A 85 2.53 -8.21 7.17
C TYR A 85 2.55 -7.93 8.68
N ALA A 86 1.39 -7.98 9.33
CA ALA A 86 1.24 -7.72 10.77
C ALA A 86 2.01 -8.71 11.66
N SER A 87 2.42 -9.88 11.15
CA SER A 87 3.28 -10.81 11.88
C SER A 87 4.67 -10.23 12.20
N GLY A 88 5.11 -9.19 11.49
CA GLY A 88 6.45 -8.59 11.65
C GLY A 88 7.59 -9.47 11.14
N THR A 89 7.29 -10.64 10.57
CA THR A 89 8.31 -11.54 10.01
C THR A 89 8.73 -11.08 8.61
N ARG A 90 10.00 -11.32 8.25
CA ARG A 90 10.50 -11.04 6.89
C ARG A 90 9.65 -11.74 5.82
N ALA A 91 9.31 -13.00 6.04
CA ALA A 91 8.49 -13.78 5.11
C ALA A 91 7.09 -13.17 4.95
N GLY A 92 6.46 -12.73 6.04
CA GLY A 92 5.16 -12.07 6.02
C GLY A 92 5.18 -10.74 5.28
N SER A 93 6.21 -9.90 5.50
CA SER A 93 6.39 -8.65 4.76
C SER A 93 6.61 -8.89 3.26
N SER A 94 7.44 -9.88 2.89
CA SER A 94 7.67 -10.25 1.50
C SER A 94 6.39 -10.75 0.82
N ALA A 95 5.64 -11.65 1.47
CA ALA A 95 4.38 -12.17 0.94
C ALA A 95 3.36 -11.04 0.70
N TYR A 96 3.23 -10.11 1.64
CA TYR A 96 2.39 -8.93 1.49
C TYR A 96 2.83 -8.05 0.31
N LEU A 97 4.13 -7.76 0.19
CA LEU A 97 4.63 -6.88 -0.88
C LEU A 97 4.43 -7.49 -2.27
N VAL A 98 4.59 -8.81 -2.40
CA VAL A 98 4.27 -9.55 -3.63
C VAL A 98 2.78 -9.44 -3.95
N TRP A 99 1.91 -9.64 -2.96
CA TRP A 99 0.46 -9.48 -3.13
C TRP A 99 0.09 -8.04 -3.55
N PHE A 100 0.67 -7.03 -2.91
CA PHE A 100 0.41 -5.62 -3.21
C PHE A 100 0.85 -5.25 -4.64
N ALA A 101 2.06 -5.65 -5.04
CA ALA A 101 2.55 -5.42 -6.39
C ALA A 101 1.68 -6.12 -7.45
N THR A 102 1.20 -7.34 -7.14
CA THR A 102 0.26 -8.07 -8.01
C THR A 102 -1.07 -7.33 -8.14
N ALA A 103 -1.60 -6.78 -7.04
CA ALA A 103 -2.80 -5.95 -7.05
C ALA A 103 -2.60 -4.70 -7.92
N CYS A 104 -1.48 -3.99 -7.81
CA CYS A 104 -1.16 -2.87 -8.69
C CYS A 104 -1.11 -3.29 -10.16
N ALA A 105 -0.45 -4.39 -10.49
CA ALA A 105 -0.35 -4.89 -11.86
C ALA A 105 -1.72 -5.26 -12.47
N LEU A 106 -2.61 -5.90 -11.69
CA LEU A 106 -3.98 -6.17 -12.11
C LEU A 106 -4.80 -4.88 -12.26
N GLY A 107 -4.60 -3.93 -11.34
CA GLY A 107 -5.22 -2.61 -11.38
C GLY A 107 -4.83 -1.79 -12.62
N ALA A 108 -3.59 -1.91 -13.08
CA ALA A 108 -3.10 -1.23 -14.28
C ALA A 108 -3.73 -1.80 -15.55
N LYS A 109 -3.94 -3.12 -15.60
CA LYS A 109 -4.60 -3.80 -16.74
C LYS A 109 -6.10 -3.51 -16.86
N ALA A 110 -6.72 -2.99 -15.81
CA ALA A 110 -8.14 -2.66 -15.79
C ALA A 110 -8.45 -1.35 -16.55
N VAL A 111 -7.44 -0.55 -16.85
CA VAL A 111 -7.59 0.67 -17.65
C VAL A 111 -7.78 0.27 -19.10
N THR A 112 -9.02 0.38 -19.59
CA THR A 112 -9.34 0.22 -21.00
C THR A 112 -9.40 1.60 -21.65
N VAL A 113 -8.65 1.79 -22.74
CA VAL A 113 -8.71 2.98 -23.61
C VAL A 113 -9.79 2.78 -24.65
#